data_AF-A0A8X7V5L4-F1
#
_entry.id   AF-A0A8X7V5L4-F1
#
_cell.length_a   1.000
_cell.length_b   1.000
_cell.length_c   1.000
_cell.angle_alpha   90.00
_cell.angle_beta   90.00
_cell.angle_gamma   90.00
#
_symmetry.space_group_name_H-M   'P 1'
#
loop_
_entity.id
_entity.type
_entity.pdbx_description
1 polymer ?
#
loop_
_entity_poly.entity_id
_entity_poly.type
_entity_poly.pdbx_seq_one_letter_code
_entity_poly.pdbx_strand_id
1 'polypeptide(L)'
;MEEMEQMAFVKDGAKPHWGRIGSEWSDEILFGRESSKYDGCALEGIACVQKTDIVALPKIHIISPYIHAFSNTLLLLILCFLVITWTVRSVPPQLPVQCDQTGCTVSNTYGVWPDRTNCKAAKVAYPTTEEELIKAVAYASEHNLKVKTVTKFSSTIAKLACPSGSDAMLISTSKYNSVIEIEPERLTIKADSGVSLRELIDKVEAAGFSIRMSPYWEGVSIGGLISTGSHGSSWSGRGGSVHDHVVGINLVVPATSSEGYAKVVSIEEGR
;
A
#
# COMPACT_ATOMS: atom_id res chain seq x y z
N MET A 1 -41.59 0.61 -23.30
CA MET A 1 -40.37 -0.15 -23.63
C MET A 1 -39.22 0.74 -23.17
N GLU A 2 -39.12 0.86 -21.84
CA GLU A 2 -38.12 0.16 -20.99
C GLU A 2 -36.81 0.97 -21.06
N GLU A 3 -36.59 1.98 -20.21
CA GLU A 3 -36.28 1.94 -18.76
C GLU A 3 -35.19 0.92 -18.39
N MET A 4 -34.05 1.42 -17.89
CA MET A 4 -33.47 1.02 -16.59
C MET A 4 -32.21 1.85 -16.30
N GLU A 5 -32.38 2.84 -15.42
CA GLU A 5 -31.36 3.37 -14.52
C GLU A 5 -30.83 2.24 -13.61
N GLN A 6 -29.57 2.35 -13.15
CA GLN A 6 -29.20 1.86 -11.82
C GLN A 6 -27.96 2.58 -11.29
N MET A 7 -28.21 3.78 -10.74
CA MET A 7 -27.55 4.24 -9.52
C MET A 7 -28.10 3.39 -8.37
N ALA A 8 -27.24 2.82 -7.54
CA ALA A 8 -27.65 2.19 -6.29
C ALA A 8 -27.13 3.01 -5.11
N PHE A 9 -27.93 3.98 -4.68
CA PHE A 9 -27.94 4.44 -3.29
C PHE A 9 -28.93 3.55 -2.53
N VAL A 10 -28.49 2.88 -1.46
CA VAL A 10 -29.41 2.29 -0.48
C VAL A 10 -29.63 3.31 0.63
N LYS A 11 -30.89 3.77 0.72
CA LYS A 11 -31.44 4.64 1.75
C LYS A 11 -32.35 3.77 2.62
N ASP A 12 -31.97 3.52 3.87
CA ASP A 12 -32.91 3.40 5.00
C ASP A 12 -32.20 3.38 6.37
N GLY A 13 -32.41 4.45 7.14
CA GLY A 13 -33.01 4.34 8.47
C GLY A 13 -32.22 3.76 9.66
N ALA A 14 -31.10 4.37 10.05
CA ALA A 14 -30.75 4.55 11.48
C ALA A 14 -29.70 5.67 11.61
N LYS A 15 -29.93 6.66 12.48
CA LYS A 15 -28.93 7.69 12.82
C LYS A 15 -28.23 7.31 14.12
N PRO A 16 -26.93 6.95 14.12
CA PRO A 16 -26.09 7.05 15.31
C PRO A 16 -25.26 8.33 15.26
N HIS A 17 -25.04 8.91 16.43
CA HIS A 17 -24.34 10.16 16.67
C HIS A 17 -22.82 10.00 16.46
N TRP A 18 -22.35 9.94 15.20
CA TRP A 18 -20.95 9.80 14.80
C TRP A 18 -20.23 11.14 14.63
N GLY A 19 -20.22 11.99 15.66
CA GLY A 19 -19.33 13.16 15.66
C GLY A 19 -17.98 12.79 16.28
N ARG A 20 -16.96 12.43 15.47
CA ARG A 20 -15.49 12.62 15.73
C ARG A 20 -14.51 11.65 15.01
N ILE A 21 -14.95 10.77 14.09
CA ILE A 21 -14.03 9.94 13.27
C ILE A 21 -13.93 10.42 11.80
N GLY A 22 -14.78 11.35 11.35
CA GLY A 22 -14.71 11.95 10.01
C GLY A 22 -14.26 13.42 10.03
N SER A 23 -13.57 13.84 8.97
CA SER A 23 -13.59 15.24 8.51
C SER A 23 -14.89 15.48 7.72
N GLU A 24 -15.33 16.74 7.55
CA GLU A 24 -16.55 17.12 6.82
C GLU A 24 -16.59 16.50 5.40
N TRP A 25 -15.40 16.30 4.80
CA TRP A 25 -15.18 15.62 3.52
C TRP A 25 -15.50 14.10 3.54
N SER A 26 -15.27 13.42 4.67
CA SER A 26 -15.57 11.99 4.85
C SER A 26 -17.07 11.75 4.96
N ASP A 27 -17.78 12.67 5.62
CA ASP A 27 -19.23 12.65 5.73
C ASP A 27 -19.90 12.98 4.38
N GLU A 28 -19.27 13.79 3.53
CA GLU A 28 -19.76 14.11 2.17
C GLU A 28 -19.70 12.91 1.20
N ILE A 29 -18.65 12.09 1.26
CA ILE A 29 -18.51 10.87 0.44
C ILE A 29 -19.43 9.74 0.93
N LEU A 30 -19.63 9.62 2.24
CA LEU A 30 -20.48 8.56 2.81
C LEU A 30 -21.98 8.92 2.82
N PHE A 31 -22.35 10.21 2.85
CA PHE A 31 -23.74 10.66 2.99
C PHE A 31 -24.26 11.56 1.85
N GLY A 32 -23.47 11.79 0.80
CA GLY A 32 -23.94 12.30 -0.49
C GLY A 32 -24.47 13.74 -0.47
N ARG A 33 -23.60 14.72 -0.14
CA ARG A 33 -23.91 16.15 -0.32
C ARG A 33 -22.95 16.77 -1.32
N GLU A 34 -23.49 17.30 -2.41
CA GLU A 34 -22.72 17.80 -3.55
C GLU A 34 -22.14 19.20 -3.25
N SER A 35 -20.80 19.33 -3.25
CA SER A 35 -20.11 20.62 -3.31
C SER A 35 -18.76 20.49 -4.04
N SER A 36 -18.11 21.64 -4.30
CA SER A 36 -17.08 21.87 -5.34
C SER A 36 -15.89 20.90 -5.33
N LYS A 37 -15.61 20.30 -6.50
CA LYS A 37 -14.52 19.36 -6.78
C LYS A 37 -13.13 19.95 -6.50
N TYR A 38 -12.37 19.26 -5.65
CA TYR A 38 -10.92 19.38 -5.53
C TYR A 38 -10.26 18.01 -5.74
N ASP A 39 -9.07 18.01 -6.36
CA ASP A 39 -8.29 16.80 -6.68
C ASP A 39 -7.72 16.13 -5.43
N GLY A 40 -7.97 14.83 -5.29
CA GLY A 40 -7.14 13.90 -4.52
C GLY A 40 -7.82 13.24 -3.32
N CYS A 41 -8.43 12.07 -3.56
CA CYS A 41 -8.89 11.16 -2.51
C CYS A 41 -7.72 10.56 -1.73
N ALA A 42 -7.43 11.12 -0.57
CA ALA A 42 -6.71 10.46 0.50
C ALA A 42 -7.73 10.06 1.57
N LEU A 43 -8.15 8.79 1.57
CA LEU A 43 -9.09 8.27 2.56
C LEU A 43 -8.49 8.42 3.97
N GLU A 44 -8.92 9.45 4.70
CA GLU A 44 -8.69 9.56 6.13
C GLU A 44 -9.58 8.53 6.84
N GLY A 45 -8.99 7.67 7.67
CA GLY A 45 -9.75 6.88 8.65
C GLY A 45 -10.24 5.50 8.23
N ILE A 46 -9.93 5.02 7.01
CA ILE A 46 -10.26 3.65 6.59
C ILE A 46 -8.96 2.87 6.38
N ALA A 47 -8.74 1.82 7.18
CA ALA A 47 -7.67 0.87 6.97
C ALA A 47 -7.99 0.01 5.73
N CYS A 48 -7.59 0.47 4.55
CA CYS A 48 -7.68 -0.33 3.33
C CYS A 48 -6.52 -1.31 3.25
N VAL A 49 -6.69 -2.48 3.86
CA VAL A 49 -5.80 -3.63 3.62
C VAL A 49 -6.25 -4.31 2.34
N GLN A 50 -5.33 -4.36 1.38
CA GLN A 50 -5.65 -4.73 0.01
C GLN A 50 -5.05 -6.10 -0.34
N LYS A 51 -5.82 -6.86 -1.12
CA LYS A 51 -5.49 -8.12 -1.81
C LYS A 51 -5.77 -7.84 -3.30
N THR A 52 -5.01 -8.38 -4.25
CA THR A 52 -5.08 -7.85 -5.63
C THR A 52 -4.46 -8.71 -6.71
N ASP A 53 -5.30 -9.17 -7.63
CA ASP A 53 -4.94 -9.96 -8.80
C ASP A 53 -4.56 -9.11 -10.02
N ILE A 54 -3.50 -9.46 -10.77
CA ILE A 54 -3.05 -8.67 -11.95
C ILE A 54 -2.59 -9.60 -13.09
N VAL A 55 -2.99 -9.26 -14.33
CA VAL A 55 -2.75 -10.04 -15.57
C VAL A 55 -1.35 -9.80 -16.19
N ALA A 56 -0.86 -10.81 -16.91
CA ALA A 56 0.53 -11.03 -17.32
C ALA A 56 0.78 -11.26 -18.83
N LEU A 57 1.93 -10.79 -19.34
CA LEU A 57 2.45 -10.99 -20.71
C LEU A 57 3.96 -11.38 -20.74
N PRO A 58 4.48 -12.08 -21.78
CA PRO A 58 5.86 -12.61 -21.79
C PRO A 58 6.95 -11.68 -22.37
N LYS A 59 8.23 -11.88 -22.00
CA LYS A 59 9.45 -11.13 -22.38
C LYS A 59 10.36 -11.85 -23.40
N ILE A 60 11.18 -11.09 -24.13
CA ILE A 60 12.20 -11.51 -25.13
C ILE A 60 13.62 -11.16 -24.63
N HIS A 61 14.62 -12.02 -24.87
CA HIS A 61 16.05 -11.82 -24.54
C HIS A 61 16.91 -11.53 -25.79
N ILE A 62 17.91 -10.65 -25.67
CA ILE A 62 18.98 -10.44 -26.67
C ILE A 62 20.33 -10.50 -25.94
N ILE A 63 21.26 -11.33 -26.43
CA ILE A 63 22.65 -11.46 -25.96
C ILE A 63 23.58 -11.18 -27.14
N SER A 64 24.68 -10.46 -26.93
CA SER A 64 25.79 -10.34 -27.89
C SER A 64 27.14 -10.39 -27.17
N PRO A 65 28.14 -11.18 -27.64
CA PRO A 65 29.49 -11.19 -27.09
C PRO A 65 30.50 -10.54 -28.05
N TYR A 66 31.41 -9.71 -27.54
CA TYR A 66 32.70 -9.45 -28.19
C TYR A 66 33.79 -9.24 -27.11
N ILE A 67 34.88 -9.99 -27.20
CA ILE A 67 36.05 -9.94 -26.32
C ILE A 67 37.24 -9.47 -27.16
N HIS A 68 37.95 -8.42 -26.72
CA HIS A 68 39.27 -8.05 -27.23
C HIS A 68 40.27 -7.82 -26.10
N ALA A 69 41.53 -8.09 -26.41
CA ALA A 69 42.69 -8.23 -25.52
C ALA A 69 42.89 -7.10 -24.49
N PHE A 70 43.21 -7.49 -23.25
CA PHE A 70 43.38 -6.59 -22.10
C PHE A 70 44.77 -5.96 -22.05
N SER A 71 44.84 -4.62 -22.10
CA SER A 71 46.02 -3.85 -21.67
C SER A 71 46.15 -3.86 -20.14
N ASN A 72 47.36 -3.81 -19.58
CA ASN A 72 47.59 -3.73 -18.12
C ASN A 72 46.88 -2.54 -17.45
N THR A 73 46.65 -1.45 -18.21
CA THR A 73 45.81 -0.31 -17.78
C THR A 73 44.33 -0.68 -17.63
N LEU A 74 43.79 -1.54 -18.49
CA LEU A 74 42.41 -2.02 -18.41
C LEU A 74 42.22 -2.95 -17.21
N LEU A 75 43.22 -3.79 -16.90
CA LEU A 75 43.20 -4.66 -15.71
C LEU A 75 43.22 -3.85 -14.40
N LEU A 76 44.03 -2.78 -14.34
CA LEU A 76 44.05 -1.84 -13.20
C LEU A 76 42.72 -1.09 -13.05
N LEU A 77 42.11 -0.66 -14.15
CA LEU A 77 40.78 -0.03 -14.12
C LEU A 77 39.70 -1.01 -13.65
N ILE A 78 39.76 -2.27 -14.08
CA ILE A 78 38.83 -3.33 -13.62
C ILE A 78 39.04 -3.63 -12.14
N LEU A 79 40.29 -3.74 -11.67
CA LEU A 79 40.59 -3.93 -10.25
C LEU A 79 40.11 -2.75 -9.39
N CYS A 80 40.34 -1.51 -9.83
CA CYS A 80 39.78 -0.33 -9.16
C CYS A 80 38.25 -0.33 -9.18
N PHE A 81 37.61 -0.70 -10.29
CA PHE A 81 36.16 -0.80 -10.39
C PHE A 81 35.59 -1.91 -9.49
N LEU A 82 36.29 -3.04 -9.38
CA LEU A 82 35.96 -4.11 -8.43
C LEU A 82 36.11 -3.61 -6.98
N VAL A 83 37.19 -2.90 -6.63
CA VAL A 83 37.36 -2.34 -5.28
C VAL A 83 36.29 -1.28 -4.96
N ILE A 84 35.91 -0.43 -5.93
CA ILE A 84 34.84 0.56 -5.77
C ILE A 84 33.48 -0.13 -5.59
N THR A 85 33.14 -1.12 -6.43
CA THR A 85 31.88 -1.87 -6.30
C THR A 85 31.78 -2.67 -5.01
N TRP A 86 32.90 -3.14 -4.44
CA TRP A 86 32.93 -3.80 -3.13
C TRP A 86 32.77 -2.84 -1.94
N THR A 87 33.00 -1.53 -2.13
CA THR A 87 32.89 -0.52 -1.07
C THR A 87 31.58 0.28 -1.11
N VAL A 88 30.85 0.25 -2.23
CA VAL A 88 29.48 0.81 -2.31
C VAL A 88 28.51 -0.10 -1.58
N ARG A 89 28.32 0.15 -0.28
CA ARG A 89 27.22 -0.44 0.48
C ARG A 89 25.96 0.36 0.22
N SER A 90 25.01 -0.21 -0.52
CA SER A 90 23.65 0.30 -0.58
C SER A 90 23.04 0.19 0.82
N VAL A 91 22.95 1.31 1.54
CA VAL A 91 22.26 1.35 2.83
C VAL A 91 20.76 1.45 2.54
N PRO A 92 19.94 0.46 2.96
CA PRO A 92 18.51 0.57 2.78
C PRO A 92 17.99 1.79 3.56
N PRO A 93 16.91 2.44 3.08
CA PRO A 93 16.31 3.54 3.82
C PRO A 93 15.95 3.08 5.24
N GLN A 94 16.06 4.01 6.19
CA GLN A 94 15.69 3.74 7.57
C GLN A 94 14.20 3.34 7.64
N LEU A 95 13.85 2.54 8.65
CA LEU A 95 12.45 2.22 8.89
C LEU A 95 11.67 3.51 9.21
N PRO A 96 10.47 3.67 8.62
CA PRO A 96 9.71 4.92 8.73
C PRO A 96 9.19 5.18 10.13
N VAL A 97 9.12 4.17 11.00
CA VAL A 97 8.68 4.31 12.39
C VAL A 97 9.85 4.06 13.32
N GLN A 98 10.17 5.05 14.16
CA GLN A 98 11.17 4.96 15.21
C GLN A 98 10.51 5.28 16.54
N CYS A 99 10.58 4.36 17.51
CA CYS A 99 9.96 4.53 18.82
C CYS A 99 10.98 4.57 19.95
N ASP A 100 10.69 5.39 20.94
CA ASP A 100 11.41 5.50 22.21
C ASP A 100 10.42 5.39 23.40
N GLN A 101 10.86 5.75 24.60
CA GLN A 101 10.03 5.70 25.81
C GLN A 101 8.86 6.71 25.82
N THR A 102 8.92 7.73 24.97
CA THR A 102 7.97 8.85 24.91
C THR A 102 6.97 8.74 23.77
N GLY A 103 7.16 7.80 22.85
CA GLY A 103 6.26 7.52 21.74
C GLY A 103 7.02 7.12 20.48
N CYS A 104 6.36 7.28 19.33
CA CYS A 104 6.89 6.94 18.02
C CYS A 104 6.93 8.18 17.13
N THR A 105 7.99 8.30 16.32
CA THR A 105 8.09 9.26 15.23
C THR A 105 7.92 8.54 13.90
N VAL A 106 7.15 9.14 12.99
CA VAL A 106 6.91 8.64 11.63
C VAL A 106 7.56 9.57 10.62
N SER A 107 8.36 9.00 9.73
CA SER A 107 8.97 9.67 8.57
C SER A 107 8.62 8.93 7.27
N ASN A 108 8.84 9.59 6.15
CA ASN A 108 8.76 8.96 4.83
C ASN A 108 10.11 8.35 4.43
N THR A 109 10.16 7.74 3.24
CA THR A 109 11.39 7.14 2.69
C THR A 109 12.56 8.11 2.53
N TYR A 110 12.32 9.43 2.53
CA TYR A 110 13.35 10.46 2.44
C TYR A 110 13.85 10.94 3.82
N GLY A 111 13.29 10.38 4.90
CA GLY A 111 13.65 10.68 6.28
C GLY A 111 12.92 11.87 6.90
N VAL A 112 12.31 12.75 6.09
CA VAL A 112 11.58 13.93 6.58
C VAL A 112 10.41 14.29 5.66
N TRP A 113 9.31 14.74 6.25
CA TRP A 113 8.18 15.26 5.50
C TRP A 113 8.51 16.60 4.82
N PRO A 114 7.84 16.96 3.70
CA PRO A 114 8.15 18.20 2.96
C PRO A 114 8.09 19.47 3.81
N ASP A 115 7.20 19.50 4.81
CA ASP A 115 7.03 20.61 5.75
C ASP A 115 8.05 20.62 6.90
N ARG A 116 8.99 19.67 6.92
CA ARG A 116 10.01 19.47 7.96
C ARG A 116 9.44 19.24 9.37
N THR A 117 8.17 18.88 9.48
CA THR A 117 7.55 18.57 10.77
C THR A 117 7.68 17.08 11.07
N ASN A 118 7.76 16.75 12.36
CA ASN A 118 7.74 15.36 12.81
C ASN A 118 6.30 14.92 13.05
N CYS A 119 5.95 13.74 12.54
CA CYS A 119 4.68 13.08 12.85
C CYS A 119 4.89 12.18 14.05
N LYS A 120 4.03 12.29 15.06
CA LYS A 120 4.13 11.50 16.29
C LYS A 120 2.94 10.58 16.45
N ALA A 121 3.17 9.42 17.05
CA ALA A 121 2.13 8.48 17.47
C ALA A 121 2.47 7.94 18.85
N ALA A 122 1.45 7.50 19.60
CA ALA A 122 1.66 6.96 20.93
C ALA A 122 2.24 5.55 20.90
N LYS A 123 1.83 4.75 19.90
CA LYS A 123 2.23 3.34 19.76
C LYS A 123 2.10 2.85 18.33
N VAL A 124 2.68 1.68 18.05
CA VAL A 124 2.61 1.00 16.76
C VAL A 124 2.39 -0.50 16.96
N ALA A 125 1.54 -1.11 16.13
CA ALA A 125 1.41 -2.55 15.98
C ALA A 125 2.09 -3.03 14.69
N TYR A 126 2.69 -4.22 14.74
CA TYR A 126 3.33 -4.89 13.59
C TYR A 126 2.71 -6.27 13.38
N PRO A 127 1.45 -6.35 12.93
CA PRO A 127 0.81 -7.64 12.66
C PRO A 127 1.58 -8.44 11.60
N THR A 128 1.59 -9.75 11.80
CA THR A 128 2.18 -10.74 10.89
C THR A 128 1.12 -11.63 10.24
N THR A 129 -0.08 -11.71 10.83
CA THR A 129 -1.23 -12.47 10.33
C THR A 129 -2.50 -11.61 10.28
N GLU A 130 -3.54 -12.10 9.59
CA GLU A 130 -4.82 -11.40 9.46
C GLU A 130 -5.50 -11.27 10.84
N GLU A 131 -5.39 -12.29 11.69
CA GLU A 131 -5.93 -12.26 13.05
C GLU A 131 -5.23 -11.22 13.93
N GLU A 132 -3.91 -11.05 13.80
CA GLU A 132 -3.19 -10.00 14.52
C GLU A 132 -3.59 -8.61 14.03
N LEU A 133 -3.86 -8.46 12.73
CA LEU A 133 -4.36 -7.22 12.15
C LEU A 133 -5.77 -6.90 12.65
N ILE A 134 -6.69 -7.88 12.66
CA ILE A 134 -8.04 -7.75 13.23
C ILE A 134 -7.95 -7.34 14.70
N LYS A 135 -7.10 -8.00 15.49
CA LYS A 135 -6.89 -7.64 16.91
C LYS A 135 -6.36 -6.22 17.09
N ALA A 136 -5.44 -5.76 16.23
CA ALA A 136 -4.91 -4.40 16.28
C ALA A 136 -6.00 -3.35 16.00
N VAL A 137 -6.87 -3.60 15.01
CA VAL A 137 -8.01 -2.72 14.70
C VAL A 137 -9.06 -2.78 15.80
N ALA A 138 -9.38 -3.97 16.32
CA ALA A 138 -10.33 -4.16 17.41
C ALA A 138 -9.89 -3.42 18.67
N TYR A 139 -8.61 -3.55 19.05
CA TYR A 139 -8.03 -2.82 20.18
C TYR A 139 -8.18 -1.31 20.03
N ALA A 140 -7.86 -0.78 18.84
CA ALA A 140 -8.00 0.64 18.57
C ALA A 140 -9.46 1.12 18.62
N SER A 141 -10.38 0.33 18.07
CA SER A 141 -11.82 0.63 18.10
C SER A 141 -12.37 0.61 19.53
N GLU A 142 -12.05 -0.43 20.31
CA GLU A 142 -12.47 -0.57 21.72
C GLU A 142 -12.01 0.61 22.57
N HIS A 143 -10.80 1.11 22.33
CA HIS A 143 -10.21 2.21 23.10
C HIS A 143 -10.41 3.58 22.46
N ASN A 144 -11.21 3.68 21.39
CA ASN A 144 -11.48 4.92 20.65
C ASN A 144 -10.21 5.65 20.19
N LEU A 145 -9.21 4.90 19.73
CA LEU A 145 -7.94 5.44 19.25
C LEU A 145 -8.03 5.83 17.77
N LYS A 146 -7.44 6.97 17.41
CA LYS A 146 -7.18 7.29 16.00
C LYS A 146 -6.12 6.35 15.45
N VAL A 147 -6.33 5.85 14.24
CA VAL A 147 -5.41 4.92 13.58
C VAL A 147 -4.89 5.49 12.26
N LYS A 148 -3.60 5.31 12.00
CA LYS A 148 -3.02 5.46 10.66
C LYS A 148 -2.24 4.20 10.29
N THR A 149 -2.35 3.81 9.03
CA THR A 149 -1.54 2.72 8.47
C THR A 149 -0.20 3.26 7.99
N VAL A 150 0.86 2.49 8.20
CA VAL A 150 2.20 2.82 7.70
C VAL A 150 2.78 1.62 6.96
N THR A 151 3.29 1.86 5.75
CA THR A 151 3.91 0.81 4.93
C THR A 151 5.39 0.69 5.24
N LYS A 152 6.05 -0.38 4.76
CA LYS A 152 7.46 -0.68 5.03
C LYS A 152 8.42 0.50 4.87
N PHE A 153 8.18 1.40 3.92
CA PHE A 153 9.01 2.57 3.67
C PHE A 153 8.25 3.91 3.72
N SER A 154 6.93 3.90 3.99
CA SER A 154 6.09 5.11 3.95
C SER A 154 6.41 6.01 2.75
N SER A 155 6.47 5.40 1.55
CA SER A 155 7.00 6.01 0.32
C SER A 155 5.95 6.92 -0.33
N THR A 156 5.63 8.03 0.34
CA THR A 156 4.73 9.08 -0.14
C THR A 156 5.26 10.45 0.27
N ILE A 157 5.04 11.45 -0.59
CA ILE A 157 5.34 12.86 -0.30
C ILE A 157 4.26 13.43 0.63
N ALA A 158 3.00 13.06 0.41
CA ALA A 158 1.89 13.47 1.24
C ALA A 158 1.96 12.77 2.60
N LYS A 159 1.54 13.48 3.66
CA LYS A 159 1.61 13.01 5.06
C LYS A 159 0.50 11.99 5.40
N LEU A 160 0.24 11.03 4.53
CA LEU A 160 -0.87 10.08 4.65
C LEU A 160 -0.76 9.20 5.91
N ALA A 161 0.46 8.80 6.26
CA ALA A 161 0.77 8.02 7.47
C ALA A 161 0.87 8.88 8.74
N CYS A 162 0.76 10.21 8.63
CA CYS A 162 0.83 11.13 9.76
C CYS A 162 -0.53 11.20 10.46
N PRO A 163 -0.61 10.86 11.75
CA PRO A 163 -1.86 10.99 12.49
C PRO A 163 -2.14 12.43 12.93
N SER A 164 -3.42 12.74 13.09
CA SER A 164 -3.90 14.01 13.63
C SER A 164 -3.89 13.96 15.17
N GLY A 165 -2.72 14.18 15.76
CA GLY A 165 -2.46 14.12 17.21
C GLY A 165 -1.35 13.14 17.57
N SER A 166 -0.81 13.26 18.79
CA SER A 166 0.26 12.39 19.29
C SER A 166 -0.24 11.12 19.99
N ASP A 167 -1.54 11.02 20.25
CA ASP A 167 -2.23 9.93 20.95
C ASP A 167 -2.64 8.77 20.02
N ALA A 168 -2.50 8.95 18.71
CA ALA A 168 -2.88 7.95 17.71
C ALA A 168 -2.00 6.68 17.76
N MET A 169 -2.57 5.60 17.26
CA MET A 169 -1.91 4.32 17.05
C MET A 169 -1.57 4.13 15.57
N LEU A 170 -0.39 3.56 15.31
CA LEU A 170 -0.01 3.13 13.96
C LEU A 170 -0.25 1.63 13.80
N ILE A 171 -0.64 1.22 12.60
CA ILE A 171 -0.62 -0.18 12.18
C ILE A 171 0.35 -0.30 11.01
N SER A 172 1.47 -0.99 11.24
CA SER A 172 2.49 -1.20 10.22
C SER A 172 2.22 -2.48 9.44
N THR A 173 2.12 -2.37 8.12
CA THR A 173 2.02 -3.55 7.24
C THR A 173 3.38 -4.17 6.92
N SER A 174 4.48 -3.63 7.46
CA SER A 174 5.84 -4.06 7.12
C SER A 174 6.17 -5.53 7.40
N LYS A 175 5.38 -6.19 8.27
CA LYS A 175 5.49 -7.63 8.56
C LYS A 175 4.28 -8.46 8.11
N TYR A 176 3.25 -7.81 7.58
CA TYR A 176 2.08 -8.46 7.00
C TYR A 176 2.29 -8.59 5.49
N ASN A 177 3.23 -9.47 5.13
CA ASN A 177 3.80 -9.55 3.79
C ASN A 177 4.19 -10.98 3.38
N SER A 178 3.52 -12.00 3.93
CA SER A 178 3.93 -13.41 3.78
C SER A 178 3.24 -14.10 2.60
N VAL A 179 2.02 -13.66 2.25
CA VAL A 179 1.21 -14.29 1.20
C VAL A 179 1.50 -13.67 -0.16
N ILE A 180 1.92 -14.52 -1.10
CA ILE A 180 1.91 -14.28 -2.55
C ILE A 180 1.54 -15.61 -3.21
N GLU A 181 0.30 -15.74 -3.64
CA GLU A 181 -0.32 -16.91 -4.27
C GLU A 181 -0.69 -16.55 -5.71
N ILE A 182 -0.25 -17.34 -6.67
CA ILE A 182 -0.57 -17.12 -8.10
C ILE A 182 -1.62 -18.15 -8.49
N GLU A 183 -2.68 -17.72 -9.17
CA GLU A 183 -3.73 -18.55 -9.75
C GLU A 183 -3.64 -18.49 -11.29
N PRO A 184 -2.85 -19.38 -11.93
CA PRO A 184 -2.59 -19.32 -13.38
C PRO A 184 -3.84 -19.43 -14.25
N GLU A 185 -4.82 -20.23 -13.84
CA GLU A 185 -6.04 -20.46 -14.61
C GLU A 185 -6.93 -19.21 -14.71
N ARG A 186 -6.90 -18.37 -13.67
CA ARG A 186 -7.67 -17.13 -13.59
C ARG A 186 -6.84 -15.89 -13.96
N LEU A 187 -5.53 -16.06 -14.15
CA LEU A 187 -4.57 -14.98 -14.38
C LEU A 187 -4.59 -13.94 -13.24
N THR A 188 -4.63 -14.47 -12.02
CA THR A 188 -4.83 -13.71 -10.79
C THR A 188 -3.69 -13.96 -9.80
N ILE A 189 -3.45 -13.01 -8.89
CA ILE A 189 -2.36 -13.01 -7.91
C ILE A 189 -2.92 -12.52 -6.58
N LYS A 190 -3.00 -13.38 -5.58
CA LYS A 190 -3.37 -12.96 -4.23
C LYS A 190 -2.11 -12.57 -3.46
N ALA A 191 -2.09 -11.36 -2.89
CA ALA A 191 -0.95 -10.87 -2.11
C ALA A 191 -1.39 -10.12 -0.86
N ASP A 192 -0.58 -10.19 0.20
CA ASP A 192 -0.77 -9.34 1.39
C ASP A 192 -0.42 -7.89 1.07
N SER A 193 -1.13 -6.95 1.71
CA SER A 193 -0.93 -5.51 1.50
C SER A 193 0.50 -5.01 1.78
N GLY A 194 1.26 -5.70 2.63
CA GLY A 194 2.62 -5.34 3.00
C GLY A 194 3.69 -5.89 2.05
N VAL A 195 3.35 -6.80 1.13
CA VAL A 195 4.26 -7.32 0.10
C VAL A 195 4.83 -6.17 -0.71
N SER A 196 6.14 -6.16 -0.95
CA SER A 196 6.73 -5.16 -1.85
C SER A 196 6.44 -5.51 -3.30
N LEU A 197 6.31 -4.47 -4.14
CA LEU A 197 6.10 -4.66 -5.58
C LEU A 197 7.24 -5.48 -6.19
N ARG A 198 8.47 -5.27 -5.76
CA ARG A 198 9.63 -6.05 -6.21
C ARG A 198 9.46 -7.54 -5.93
N GLU A 199 9.11 -7.91 -4.70
CA GLU A 199 8.89 -9.32 -4.32
C GLU A 199 7.75 -9.95 -5.13
N LEU A 200 6.68 -9.19 -5.40
CA LEU A 200 5.59 -9.65 -6.25
C LEU A 200 6.04 -9.87 -7.70
N ILE A 201 6.76 -8.90 -8.30
CA ILE A 201 7.29 -9.02 -9.66
C ILE A 201 8.21 -10.25 -9.77
N ASP A 202 9.15 -10.42 -8.83
CA ASP A 202 10.10 -11.53 -8.85
C ASP A 202 9.38 -12.89 -8.82
N LYS A 203 8.34 -13.04 -7.98
CA LYS A 203 7.52 -14.26 -7.92
C LYS A 203 6.73 -14.51 -9.21
N VAL A 204 6.14 -13.45 -9.76
CA VAL A 204 5.31 -13.53 -10.98
C VAL A 204 6.18 -13.86 -12.20
N GLU A 205 7.35 -13.23 -12.34
CA GLU A 205 8.32 -13.52 -13.40
C GLU A 205 8.85 -14.95 -13.29
N ALA A 206 9.15 -15.43 -12.08
CA ALA A 206 9.58 -16.81 -11.85
C ALA A 206 8.51 -17.85 -12.25
N ALA A 207 7.23 -17.46 -12.23
CA ALA A 207 6.11 -18.28 -12.67
C ALA A 207 5.80 -18.14 -14.19
N GLY A 208 6.59 -17.37 -14.95
CA GLY A 208 6.41 -17.18 -16.38
C GLY A 208 5.39 -16.09 -16.75
N PHE A 209 5.02 -15.26 -15.78
CA PHE A 209 4.05 -14.18 -15.91
C PHE A 209 4.73 -12.81 -15.77
N SER A 210 3.99 -11.72 -15.94
CA SER A 210 4.43 -10.36 -15.63
C SER A 210 3.25 -9.59 -15.04
N ILE A 211 3.47 -8.38 -14.55
CA ILE A 211 2.35 -7.49 -14.21
C ILE A 211 2.16 -6.48 -15.33
N ARG A 212 0.89 -6.18 -15.63
CA ARG A 212 0.50 -5.27 -16.71
C ARG A 212 1.09 -3.86 -16.57
N MET A 213 1.25 -3.37 -15.34
CA MET A 213 1.85 -2.06 -15.08
C MET A 213 2.66 -2.09 -13.76
N SER A 214 3.63 -1.20 -13.66
CA SER A 214 4.36 -0.88 -12.44
C SER A 214 4.77 0.60 -12.45
N PRO A 215 4.77 1.29 -11.30
CA PRO A 215 5.47 2.55 -11.18
C PRO A 215 6.99 2.35 -11.27
N TYR A 216 7.72 3.45 -11.45
CA TYR A 216 9.18 3.46 -11.50
C TYR A 216 9.85 2.87 -10.24
N TRP A 217 9.27 3.09 -9.05
CA TRP A 217 9.84 2.63 -7.79
C TRP A 217 9.17 1.35 -7.29
N GLU A 218 9.89 0.23 -7.31
CA GLU A 218 9.39 -1.11 -6.92
C GLU A 218 9.49 -1.40 -5.42
N GLY A 219 10.05 -0.47 -4.62
CA GLY A 219 10.13 -0.61 -3.17
C GLY A 219 8.80 -0.38 -2.45
N VAL A 220 7.78 0.14 -3.13
CA VAL A 220 6.44 0.36 -2.58
C VAL A 220 5.73 -0.97 -2.25
N SER A 221 4.89 -0.95 -1.22
CA SER A 221 4.02 -2.09 -0.86
C SER A 221 2.75 -2.12 -1.71
N ILE A 222 2.17 -3.31 -1.93
CA ILE A 222 0.92 -3.48 -2.70
C ILE A 222 -0.24 -2.63 -2.16
N GLY A 223 -0.48 -2.63 -0.84
CA GLY A 223 -1.53 -1.80 -0.25
C GLY A 223 -1.28 -0.30 -0.42
N GLY A 224 -0.02 0.10 -0.39
CA GLY A 224 0.41 1.47 -0.66
C GLY A 224 0.11 1.90 -2.09
N LEU A 225 0.53 1.07 -3.07
CA LEU A 225 0.28 1.30 -4.50
C LEU A 225 -1.18 1.61 -4.79
N ILE A 226 -2.07 0.77 -4.25
CA ILE A 226 -3.48 0.87 -4.56
C ILE A 226 -4.08 2.09 -3.85
N SER A 227 -3.75 2.27 -2.57
CA SER A 227 -4.28 3.38 -1.76
C SER A 227 -3.89 4.76 -2.30
N THR A 228 -2.74 4.88 -2.96
CA THR A 228 -2.25 6.17 -3.49
C THR A 228 -2.50 6.36 -4.98
N GLY A 229 -3.19 5.43 -5.65
CA GLY A 229 -3.40 5.51 -7.09
C GLY A 229 -2.11 5.46 -7.91
N SER A 230 -1.09 4.74 -7.43
CA SER A 230 0.18 4.65 -8.13
C SER A 230 0.00 4.02 -9.51
N HIS A 231 0.61 4.66 -10.51
CA HIS A 231 0.46 4.27 -11.90
C HIS A 231 1.80 4.19 -12.66
N GLY A 232 1.78 3.48 -13.78
CA GLY A 232 2.86 3.44 -14.76
C GLY A 232 2.57 4.38 -15.92
N SER A 233 3.38 4.30 -16.98
CA SER A 233 3.11 5.00 -18.25
C SER A 233 2.20 4.22 -19.20
N SER A 234 1.95 2.93 -18.91
CA SER A 234 1.11 2.06 -19.73
C SER A 234 -0.36 2.49 -19.67
N TRP A 235 -0.95 2.75 -20.84
CA TRP A 235 -2.37 3.08 -21.00
C TRP A 235 -3.05 2.05 -21.93
N SER A 236 -3.31 0.84 -21.44
CA SER A 236 -3.80 -0.27 -22.28
C SER A 236 -4.66 -1.30 -21.51
N GLY A 237 -5.96 -1.41 -21.80
CA GLY A 237 -6.87 -2.29 -21.03
C GLY A 237 -7.61 -1.51 -19.93
N ARG A 238 -7.66 -2.01 -18.69
CA ARG A 238 -8.52 -1.46 -17.61
C ARG A 238 -8.15 -0.05 -17.08
N GLY A 239 -6.95 0.47 -17.34
CA GLY A 239 -6.58 1.86 -16.96
C GLY A 239 -5.09 2.18 -16.98
N GLY A 240 -4.53 2.91 -16.02
CA GLY A 240 -3.08 3.18 -15.94
C GLY A 240 -2.48 2.80 -14.59
N SER A 241 -3.34 2.74 -13.58
CA SER A 241 -3.05 2.58 -12.17
C SER A 241 -3.13 1.12 -11.75
N VAL A 242 -2.45 0.74 -10.66
CA VAL A 242 -2.54 -0.62 -10.11
C VAL A 242 -3.99 -0.94 -9.73
N HIS A 243 -4.69 0.06 -9.19
CA HIS A 243 -6.06 -0.12 -8.70
C HIS A 243 -7.08 -0.48 -9.79
N ASP A 244 -6.78 -0.13 -11.05
CA ASP A 244 -7.63 -0.48 -12.20
C ASP A 244 -7.64 -1.99 -12.49
N HIS A 245 -6.68 -2.74 -11.93
CA HIS A 245 -6.55 -4.19 -12.11
C HIS A 245 -7.03 -4.98 -10.90
N VAL A 246 -7.45 -4.31 -9.81
CA VAL A 246 -7.96 -5.02 -8.62
C VAL A 246 -9.28 -5.71 -8.94
N VAL A 247 -9.34 -7.02 -8.71
CA VAL A 247 -10.58 -7.80 -8.85
C VAL A 247 -11.20 -8.22 -7.51
N GLY A 248 -10.50 -8.03 -6.39
CA GLY A 248 -11.09 -8.27 -5.08
C GLY A 248 -10.14 -7.98 -3.92
N ILE A 249 -10.71 -7.56 -2.79
CA ILE A 249 -10.00 -7.02 -1.62
C ILE A 249 -10.65 -7.47 -0.30
N ASN A 250 -9.83 -7.76 0.71
CA ASN A 250 -10.26 -8.01 2.08
C ASN A 250 -9.86 -6.86 3.02
N LEU A 251 -10.85 -6.07 3.44
CA LEU A 251 -10.67 -4.92 4.33
C LEU A 251 -10.90 -5.31 5.78
N VAL A 252 -10.00 -4.95 6.68
CA VAL A 252 -10.26 -5.00 8.13
C VAL A 252 -10.84 -3.66 8.56
N VAL A 253 -12.11 -3.67 8.98
CA VAL A 253 -12.84 -2.46 9.35
C VAL A 253 -13.23 -2.48 10.84
N PRO A 254 -13.31 -1.32 11.51
CA PRO A 254 -13.91 -1.23 12.83
C PRO A 254 -15.35 -1.77 12.83
N ALA A 255 -15.73 -2.41 13.94
CA ALA A 255 -17.06 -3.00 14.11
C ALA A 255 -17.60 -2.71 15.51
N THR A 256 -18.86 -3.09 15.75
CA THR A 256 -19.50 -2.95 17.07
C THR A 256 -18.90 -3.91 18.10
N SER A 257 -19.15 -3.69 19.39
CA SER A 257 -18.72 -4.61 20.45
C SER A 257 -19.30 -6.01 20.30
N SER A 258 -20.54 -6.13 19.81
CA SER A 258 -21.19 -7.42 19.48
C SER A 258 -20.50 -8.18 18.35
N GLU A 259 -19.78 -7.48 17.48
CA GLU A 259 -19.01 -8.05 16.37
C GLU A 259 -17.51 -8.19 16.71
N GLY A 260 -17.12 -7.96 17.97
CA GLY A 260 -15.73 -8.08 18.42
C GLY A 260 -14.84 -6.89 18.06
N TYR A 261 -15.42 -5.70 17.87
CA TYR A 261 -14.76 -4.41 17.60
C TYR A 261 -14.03 -4.27 16.25
N ALA A 262 -13.79 -5.35 15.52
CA ALA A 262 -13.32 -5.33 14.13
C ALA A 262 -13.82 -6.54 13.35
N LYS A 263 -14.03 -6.39 12.05
CA LYS A 263 -14.41 -7.47 11.15
C LYS A 263 -13.75 -7.34 9.78
N VAL A 264 -13.76 -8.42 9.03
CA VAL A 264 -13.31 -8.45 7.63
C VAL A 264 -14.50 -8.19 6.72
N VAL A 265 -14.32 -7.30 5.74
CA VAL A 265 -15.26 -7.06 4.63
C VAL A 265 -14.54 -7.38 3.33
N SER A 266 -15.07 -8.34 2.58
CA SER A 266 -14.56 -8.70 1.26
C SER A 266 -15.37 -7.97 0.19
N ILE A 267 -14.67 -7.36 -0.77
CA ILE A 267 -15.25 -6.74 -1.96
C ILE A 267 -14.65 -7.47 -3.16
N GLU A 268 -15.48 -7.92 -4.10
CA GLU A 268 -15.05 -8.60 -5.32
C GLU A 268 -15.70 -7.93 -6.54
N GLU A 269 -15.00 -7.94 -7.69
CA GLU A 269 -15.55 -7.42 -8.93
C GLU A 269 -16.84 -8.17 -9.29
N GLY A 270 -17.96 -7.43 -9.37
CA GLY A 270 -19.27 -7.97 -9.76
C GLY A 270 -20.16 -8.49 -8.63
N ARG A 271 -19.85 -8.22 -7.35
CA ARG A 271 -20.72 -8.52 -6.19
C ARG A 271 -20.74 -7.42 -5.14
#